data_AF-A0A2V9XZX4-F1
#
_entry.id   AF-A0A2V9XZX4-F1
#
_cell.length_a   1.000
_cell.length_b   1.000
_cell.length_c   1.000
_cell.angle_alpha   90.00
_cell.angle_beta   90.00
_cell.angle_gamma   90.00
#
_symmetry.space_group_name_H-M   'P 1'
#
loop_
_entity.id
_entity.type
_entity.pdbx_description
1 polymer ?
#
loop_
_entity_poly.entity_id
_entity_poly.type
_entity_poly.pdbx_seq_one_letter_code
_entity_poly.pdbx_strand_id
1 'polypeptide(L)'
;MFSVVCRNFRYIDDDRILICTGEGSLKAKNTRRDPRVSLSIVDFHDPYKEAQLRGRVVERRPDGNCKYIDPISLKYTGKPFPFRSPEGRVALVIEVEKARYTKLPFEHTPPK
;
A
#
# COMPACT_ATOMS: atom_id res chain seq x y z
N MET A 1 -0.53 -10.40 -11.27
CA MET A 1 0.24 -10.07 -10.05
C MET A 1 0.58 -8.58 -10.09
N PHE A 2 -0.09 -7.77 -9.30
CA PHE A 2 0.15 -6.33 -9.27
C PHE A 2 1.11 -6.01 -8.14
N SER A 3 2.24 -5.37 -8.47
CA SER A 3 3.19 -4.84 -7.50
C SER A 3 2.73 -3.45 -7.08
N VAL A 4 2.36 -3.29 -5.82
CA VAL A 4 2.17 -1.97 -5.23
C VAL A 4 3.43 -1.66 -4.42
N VAL A 5 4.28 -0.78 -4.94
CA VAL A 5 5.37 -0.18 -4.17
C VAL A 5 4.71 0.80 -3.20
N CYS A 6 4.52 0.36 -1.97
CA CYS A 6 3.89 1.15 -0.93
C CYS A 6 4.97 1.60 0.03
N ARG A 7 5.26 2.90 0.00
CA ARG A 7 6.23 3.56 0.89
C ARG A 7 5.59 3.65 2.28
N ASN A 8 5.92 2.68 3.12
CA ASN A 8 5.60 2.59 4.55
C ASN A 8 4.15 2.18 4.89
N PHE A 9 3.99 0.96 5.43
CA PHE A 9 2.77 0.46 6.05
C PHE A 9 2.73 0.81 7.53
N ARG A 10 1.69 1.52 7.96
CA ARG A 10 1.08 1.24 9.28
C ARG A 10 -0.34 1.80 9.24
N TYR A 11 -1.24 1.01 8.68
CA TYR A 11 -2.62 0.93 9.13
C TYR A 11 -2.95 -0.56 9.03
N ILE A 12 -2.59 -1.27 10.10
CA ILE A 12 -2.97 -2.67 10.29
C ILE A 12 -4.37 -2.60 10.88
N ASP A 13 -5.35 -3.09 10.13
CA ASP A 13 -6.72 -3.27 10.61
C ASP A 13 -6.89 -4.77 10.86
N ASP A 14 -6.84 -5.20 12.12
CA ASP A 14 -7.00 -6.61 12.50
C ASP A 14 -6.03 -7.56 11.76
N ASP A 15 -4.73 -7.27 11.82
CA ASP A 15 -3.64 -7.96 11.10
C ASP A 15 -3.70 -7.91 9.56
N ARG A 16 -4.57 -7.05 8.99
CA ARG A 16 -4.68 -6.85 7.54
C ARG A 16 -4.06 -5.54 7.09
N ILE A 17 -3.64 -5.55 5.84
CA ILE A 17 -3.02 -4.41 5.18
C ILE A 17 -4.08 -3.56 4.46
N LEU A 18 -4.08 -2.25 4.69
CA LEU A 18 -4.95 -1.32 3.98
C LEU A 18 -4.21 -0.54 2.89
N ILE A 19 -4.74 -0.50 1.66
CA ILE A 19 -4.25 0.33 0.56
C ILE A 19 -5.38 1.17 -0.02
N CYS A 20 -5.25 2.49 0.07
CA CYS A 20 -6.20 3.43 -0.50
C CYS A 20 -5.82 3.81 -1.94
N THR A 21 -6.79 3.79 -2.85
CA THR A 21 -6.64 4.21 -4.25
C THR A 21 -7.93 4.85 -4.75
N GLY A 22 -7.87 5.62 -5.86
CA GLY A 22 -9.08 6.02 -6.58
C GLY A 22 -9.80 4.82 -7.18
N GLU A 23 -11.14 4.86 -7.21
CA GLU A 23 -11.99 3.76 -7.70
C GLU A 23 -11.82 3.54 -9.22
N GLY A 24 -11.57 4.61 -9.97
CA GLY A 24 -11.30 4.55 -11.41
C GLY A 24 -9.88 4.10 -11.79
N SER A 25 -8.98 3.91 -10.81
CA SER A 25 -7.57 3.62 -11.09
C SER A 25 -7.35 2.22 -11.66
N LEU A 26 -6.24 2.02 -12.36
CA LEU A 26 -5.84 0.68 -12.81
C LEU A 26 -5.70 -0.29 -11.65
N LYS A 27 -5.20 0.14 -10.48
CA LYS A 27 -5.07 -0.72 -9.29
C LYS A 27 -6.44 -1.25 -8.84
N ALA A 28 -7.45 -0.38 -8.80
CA ALA A 28 -8.81 -0.76 -8.42
C ALA A 28 -9.48 -1.69 -9.45
N LYS A 29 -9.32 -1.41 -10.75
CA LYS A 29 -9.84 -2.26 -11.83
C LYS A 29 -9.18 -3.64 -11.85
N ASN A 30 -7.86 -3.66 -11.68
CA ASN A 30 -7.06 -4.87 -11.71
C ASN A 30 -7.35 -5.79 -10.53
N THR A 31 -7.46 -5.24 -9.32
CA THR A 31 -7.80 -6.01 -8.11
C THR A 31 -9.25 -6.51 -8.10
N ARG A 32 -10.15 -5.86 -8.85
CA ARG A 32 -11.50 -6.38 -9.09
C ARG A 32 -11.51 -7.61 -10.00
N ARG A 33 -10.61 -7.67 -10.98
CA ARG A 33 -10.48 -8.80 -11.90
C ARG A 33 -9.73 -9.98 -11.26
N ASP A 34 -8.65 -9.69 -10.54
CA ASP A 34 -7.81 -10.69 -9.88
C ASP A 34 -7.38 -10.14 -8.51
N PRO A 35 -7.84 -10.74 -7.39
CA PRO A 35 -7.58 -10.23 -6.06
C PRO A 35 -6.13 -10.46 -5.61
N ARG A 36 -5.32 -11.24 -6.34
CA ARG A 36 -3.95 -11.57 -5.94
C ARG A 36 -3.02 -10.36 -6.09
N VAL A 37 -2.37 -10.00 -4.98
CA VAL A 37 -1.51 -8.83 -4.88
C VAL A 37 -0.15 -9.19 -4.30
N SER A 38 0.85 -8.43 -4.71
CA SER A 38 2.19 -8.49 -4.14
C SER A 38 2.63 -7.09 -3.74
N LEU A 39 3.25 -6.97 -2.58
CA LEU A 39 3.73 -5.71 -2.02
C LEU A 39 5.24 -5.82 -1.87
N SER A 40 5.94 -4.78 -2.31
CA SER A 40 7.37 -4.60 -2.04
C SER A 40 7.54 -3.34 -1.21
N ILE A 41 8.24 -3.50 -0.09
CA ILE A 41 8.57 -2.45 0.86
C ILE A 41 10.08 -2.42 0.93
N VAL A 42 10.67 -1.28 0.61
CA VAL A 42 12.12 -1.08 0.63
C VAL A 42 12.41 0.01 1.66
N ASP A 43 13.43 -0.19 2.49
CA ASP A 43 13.88 0.81 3.45
C ASP A 43 14.42 2.04 2.69
N PHE A 44 14.04 3.23 3.15
CA PHE A 44 14.37 4.47 2.46
C PHE A 44 15.87 4.81 2.56
N HIS A 45 16.54 4.39 3.64
CA HIS A 45 17.94 4.67 3.89
C HIS A 45 18.86 3.52 3.47
N ASP A 46 18.35 2.30 3.47
CA ASP A 46 19.09 1.09 3.11
C ASP A 46 18.31 0.28 2.05
N PRO A 47 18.50 0.53 0.74
CA PRO A 47 17.73 -0.13 -0.31
C PRO A 47 17.96 -1.65 -0.40
N TYR A 48 18.97 -2.17 0.30
CA TYR A 48 19.23 -3.61 0.38
C TYR A 48 18.40 -4.31 1.44
N LYS A 49 17.68 -3.54 2.25
CA LYS A 49 16.72 -4.00 3.23
C LYS A 49 15.31 -3.89 2.65
N GLU A 50 14.72 -5.04 2.36
CA GLU A 50 13.38 -5.11 1.78
C GLU A 50 12.49 -6.18 2.44
N ALA A 51 11.18 -5.95 2.37
CA ALA A 51 10.16 -6.91 2.68
C ALA A 51 9.24 -7.10 1.47
N GLN A 52 9.05 -8.35 1.08
CA GLN A 52 8.13 -8.76 0.03
C GLN A 52 6.94 -9.50 0.67
N LEU A 53 5.73 -9.04 0.38
CA LEU A 53 4.50 -9.65 0.86
C LEU A 53 3.69 -10.16 -0.33
N ARG A 54 3.09 -11.33 -0.19
CA ARG A 54 2.10 -11.86 -1.13
C ARG A 54 0.80 -12.10 -0.38
N GLY A 55 -0.30 -11.78 -1.02
CA GLY A 55 -1.60 -11.90 -0.41
C GLY A 55 -2.73 -11.70 -1.40
N ARG A 56 -3.92 -11.48 -0.87
CA ARG A 56 -5.14 -11.28 -1.64
C ARG A 56 -5.96 -10.13 -1.08
N VAL A 57 -6.63 -9.39 -1.95
CA VAL A 57 -7.65 -8.43 -1.52
C VAL A 57 -8.87 -9.22 -1.05
N VAL A 58 -9.18 -9.14 0.25
CA VAL A 58 -10.31 -9.82 0.87
C VAL A 58 -11.54 -8.92 1.00
N GLU A 59 -11.34 -7.60 0.97
CA GLU A 59 -12.43 -6.63 1.13
C GLU A 59 -12.12 -5.34 0.36
N ARG A 60 -13.16 -4.70 -0.18
CA ARG A 60 -13.10 -3.40 -0.84
C ARG A 60 -14.06 -2.46 -0.13
N ARG A 61 -13.53 -1.45 0.56
CA ARG A 61 -14.30 -0.48 1.35
C ARG A 61 -14.41 0.83 0.58
N PRO A 62 -15.63 1.30 0.24
CA PRO A 62 -15.80 2.63 -0.34
C PRO A 62 -15.25 3.70 0.62
N ASP A 63 -14.50 4.66 0.07
CA ASP A 63 -13.83 5.72 0.81
C ASP A 63 -14.18 7.12 0.27
N GLY A 64 -15.45 7.33 -0.10
CA GLY A 64 -15.93 8.60 -0.67
C GLY A 64 -15.66 9.83 0.22
N ASN A 65 -15.77 9.65 1.54
CA ASN A 65 -15.53 10.71 2.53
C ASN A 65 -14.07 10.76 3.02
N CYS A 66 -13.16 10.02 2.39
CA CYS A 66 -11.74 9.94 2.76
C CYS A 66 -11.48 9.48 4.21
N LYS A 67 -12.40 8.68 4.79
CA LYS A 67 -12.29 8.09 6.12
C LYS A 67 -11.00 7.28 6.30
N TYR A 68 -10.56 6.57 5.25
CA TYR A 68 -9.39 5.70 5.33
C TYR A 68 -8.10 6.39 4.87
N ILE A 69 -8.16 7.24 3.83
CA ILE A 69 -6.97 7.96 3.34
C ILE A 69 -6.54 9.11 4.26
N ASP A 70 -7.45 9.77 4.99
CA ASP A 70 -7.10 10.92 5.83
C ASP A 70 -6.14 10.56 6.99
N PRO A 71 -6.38 9.48 7.77
CA PRO A 71 -5.41 9.03 8.78
C PRO A 71 -4.04 8.73 8.19
N ILE A 72 -3.99 8.17 6.97
CA ILE A 72 -2.74 7.91 6.25
C ILE A 72 -2.06 9.24 5.89
N SER A 73 -2.78 10.18 5.30
CA SER A 73 -2.26 11.48 4.91
C SER A 73 -1.73 12.27 6.10
N LEU A 74 -2.48 12.30 7.21
CA LEU A 74 -2.07 12.95 8.45
C LEU A 74 -0.77 12.37 8.99
N LYS A 75 -0.64 11.03 8.98
CA LYS A 75 0.57 10.36 9.45
C LYS A 75 1.81 10.71 8.64
N TYR A 76 1.70 10.87 7.32
CA TYR A 76 2.87 11.10 6.45
C TYR A 76 3.13 12.57 6.14
N THR A 77 2.13 13.44 6.22
CA THR A 77 2.22 14.84 5.76
C THR A 77 1.74 15.85 6.80
N GLY A 78 1.16 15.39 7.92
CA GLY A 78 0.56 16.24 8.94
C GLY A 78 -0.76 16.90 8.51
N LYS A 79 -1.29 16.60 7.32
CA LYS A 79 -2.50 17.23 6.76
C LYS A 79 -3.49 16.19 6.22
N PRO A 80 -4.81 16.47 6.26
CA PRO A 80 -5.81 15.66 5.58
C PRO A 80 -5.51 15.54 4.08
N PHE A 81 -6.03 14.49 3.45
CA PHE A 81 -5.76 14.26 2.05
C PHE A 81 -6.44 15.35 1.19
N PRO A 82 -5.71 16.05 0.29
CA PRO A 82 -6.21 17.28 -0.32
C PRO A 82 -7.33 17.07 -1.35
N PHE A 83 -7.39 15.91 -2.00
CA PHE A 83 -8.39 15.67 -3.05
C PHE A 83 -9.58 14.88 -2.53
N ARG A 84 -10.74 15.55 -2.49
CA ARG A 84 -12.06 14.92 -2.36
C ARG A 84 -12.58 14.65 -3.78
N SER A 85 -12.30 13.44 -4.28
CA SER A 85 -12.65 13.06 -5.66
C SER A 85 -14.13 12.69 -5.74
N PRO A 86 -14.91 13.28 -6.68
CA PRO A 86 -16.28 12.87 -6.93
C PRO A 86 -16.37 11.47 -7.58
N GLU A 87 -15.29 11.00 -8.22
CA GLU A 87 -15.22 9.64 -8.79
C GLU A 87 -15.11 8.53 -7.73
N GLY A 88 -14.94 8.92 -6.46
CA GLY A 88 -14.86 8.01 -5.33
C GLY A 88 -13.48 7.36 -5.15
N ARG A 89 -13.20 6.99 -3.90
CA ARG A 89 -12.01 6.24 -3.50
C ARG A 89 -12.41 4.89 -2.95
N VAL A 90 -11.47 3.97 -2.93
CA VAL A 90 -11.62 2.64 -2.34
C VAL A 90 -10.40 2.32 -1.50
N ALA A 91 -10.64 1.77 -0.32
CA ALA A 91 -9.64 1.14 0.50
C ALA A 91 -9.69 -0.38 0.27
N LEU A 92 -8.56 -0.93 -0.19
CA LEU A 92 -8.38 -2.35 -0.43
C LEU A 92 -7.82 -2.96 0.85
N VAL A 93 -8.53 -3.93 1.43
CA VAL A 93 -8.07 -4.69 2.59
C VAL A 93 -7.41 -5.96 2.09
N ILE A 94 -6.16 -6.16 2.46
CA ILE A 94 -5.29 -7.21 1.97
C ILE A 94 -4.94 -8.14 3.13
N GLU A 95 -5.26 -9.41 2.96
CA GLU A 95 -4.78 -10.48 3.83
C GLU A 95 -3.46 -11.01 3.29
N VAL A 96 -2.44 -11.07 4.14
CA VAL A 96 -1.10 -11.53 3.78
C VAL A 96 -1.04 -13.04 3.94
N GLU A 97 -0.64 -13.74 2.88
CA GLU A 97 -0.45 -15.20 2.88
C GLU A 97 1.00 -15.57 3.15
N LYS A 98 1.94 -14.78 2.61
CA LYS A 98 3.36 -15.04 2.72
C LYS A 98 4.14 -13.74 2.83
N ALA A 99 5.05 -13.70 3.79
CA ALA A 99 5.99 -12.60 3.96
C ALA A 99 7.42 -13.12 3.83
N ARG A 100 8.27 -12.34 3.18
CA ARG A 100 9.72 -12.55 3.13
C ARG A 100 10.42 -11.24 3.45
N TYR A 101 11.35 -11.29 4.38
CA TYR A 101 12.27 -10.20 4.65
C TYR A 101 13.67 -10.59 4.15
N THR A 102 14.38 -9.65 3.54
CA THR A 102 15.75 -9.83 3.08
C THR A 102 16.56 -8.58 3.42
N LYS A 103 17.78 -8.78 3.91
CA LYS A 103 18.82 -7.76 3.94
C LYS A 103 20.05 -8.29 3.22
N LEU A 104 20.45 -7.66 2.12
CA LEU A 104 21.70 -8.02 1.43
C LEU A 104 22.90 -7.37 2.15
N PRO A 105 24.08 -8.03 2.16
CA PRO A 105 25.28 -7.53 2.83
C PRO A 105 26.02 -6.50 1.96
N PHE A 106 25.30 -5.50 1.45
CA PHE A 106 25.85 -4.42 0.62
C PHE A 106 25.80 -3.10 1.38
N GLU A 107 26.77 -2.22 1.09
CA GLU A 107 26.78 -0.84 1.57
C GLU A 107 26.20 0.07 0.48
N HIS A 108 25.28 0.96 0.85
CA HIS A 108 24.66 1.87 -0.11
C HIS A 108 25.58 3.06 -0.41
N THR A 109 26.36 2.94 -1.48
CA THR A 109 27.31 3.97 -1.93
C THR A 109 26.93 4.51 -3.33
N PRO A 110 25.83 5.28 -3.48
CA PRO A 110 25.50 5.90 -4.75
C PRO A 110 26.56 6.96 -5.15
N PRO A 111 26.85 7.12 -6.45
CA PRO A 111 27.75 8.18 -6.91
C PRO A 111 27.18 9.56 -6.54
N LYS A 112 28.07 10.48 -6.19
CA LYS A 112 27.73 11.88 -5.92
C LYS A 112 27.35 12.64 -7.18
#